data_AF-A0A2G6Q469-F1
#
_entry.id   AF-A0A2G6Q469-F1
#
_cell.length_a   1.000
_cell.length_b   1.000
_cell.length_c   1.000
_cell.angle_alpha   90.00
_cell.angle_beta   90.00
_cell.angle_gamma   90.00
#
_symmetry.space_group_name_H-M   'P 1'
#
loop_
_entity.id
_entity.type
_entity.pdbx_description
1 polymer ?
#
loop_
_entity_poly.entity_id
_entity_poly.type
_entity_poly.pdbx_seq_one_letter_code
_entity_poly.pdbx_strand_id
1 'polypeptide(L)'
;MHTKKNRGTLSFGKKEKERKHKNNNTGRDIEKGHHIQKTKKEKMIPVIKIGIGFGDILFGSKMEEVRCCLGNPEQISNNGESPNNVIAWHYWSRDYSIYFDESENYVFSSASVDNCRAILFGKNIFNCGLNNMKKLFQRNGYTDFLEEKDEDGSIDLTVWDAACVAFFHNKGKLNSFSWFTFTDDDTNETIWPDLPKE
;
A
#
# COMPACT_ATOMS: atom_id res chain seq x y z
N MET A 1 -14.08 59.68 -26.81
CA MET A 1 -12.83 60.19 -27.44
C MET A 1 -12.44 61.50 -26.79
N HIS A 2 -11.73 61.46 -25.67
CA HIS A 2 -11.41 62.60 -24.81
C HIS A 2 -10.05 62.31 -24.15
N THR A 3 -9.12 63.20 -23.86
CA THR A 3 -8.69 64.51 -24.36
C THR A 3 -7.31 64.71 -23.71
N LYS A 4 -6.39 65.37 -24.42
CA LYS A 4 -4.99 65.59 -23.99
C LYS A 4 -4.88 66.60 -22.82
N LYS A 5 -3.87 66.31 -21.98
CA LYS A 5 -2.86 67.19 -21.31
C LYS A 5 -3.22 68.64 -20.97
N ASN A 6 -2.93 69.00 -19.71
CA ASN A 6 -2.13 70.14 -19.22
C ASN A 6 -2.41 70.29 -17.70
N ARG A 7 -1.60 70.82 -16.77
CA ARG A 7 -0.35 71.61 -16.62
C ARG A 7 0.13 71.28 -15.19
N GLY A 8 1.41 71.36 -14.83
CA GLY A 8 1.98 72.60 -14.28
C GLY A 8 2.84 72.33 -13.04
N THR A 9 4.14 72.58 -13.17
CA THR A 9 5.08 73.31 -12.28
C THR A 9 4.90 73.43 -10.76
N LEU A 10 6.07 73.35 -10.10
CA LEU A 10 6.64 74.22 -9.05
C LEU A 10 6.81 73.68 -7.62
N SER A 11 7.79 74.29 -6.96
CA SER A 11 8.79 73.76 -6.02
C SER A 11 8.65 74.28 -4.58
N PHE A 12 9.67 73.95 -3.75
CA PHE A 12 10.02 74.46 -2.41
C PHE A 12 9.34 73.76 -1.23
N GLY A 13 10.01 73.36 -0.14
CA GLY A 13 11.41 73.45 0.27
C GLY A 13 11.56 73.14 1.78
N LYS A 14 12.84 72.97 2.22
CA LYS A 14 13.38 73.02 3.61
C LYS A 14 13.06 71.83 4.54
N LYS A 15 14.06 71.01 4.90
CA LYS A 15 15.12 71.14 5.95
C LYS A 15 14.75 70.22 7.13
N GLU A 16 15.48 69.12 7.35
CA GLU A 16 16.70 69.03 8.17
C GLU A 16 16.38 68.54 9.59
N LYS A 17 16.76 67.29 9.90
CA LYS A 17 17.65 67.00 11.04
C LYS A 17 18.10 65.54 11.03
N GLU A 18 19.42 65.40 10.95
CA GLU A 18 20.17 64.19 11.20
C GLU A 18 19.96 63.69 12.64
N ARG A 19 19.92 62.37 12.81
CA ARG A 19 20.65 61.70 13.87
C ARG A 19 21.20 60.37 13.34
N LYS A 20 22.52 60.38 13.11
CA LYS A 20 23.34 59.21 12.83
C LYS A 20 23.57 58.45 14.15
N HIS A 21 23.17 57.19 14.20
CA HIS A 21 23.98 56.19 14.87
C HIS A 21 24.23 55.04 13.89
N LYS A 22 25.47 54.98 13.39
CA LYS A 22 26.05 53.74 12.89
C LYS A 22 26.36 52.88 14.11
N ASN A 23 25.91 51.64 14.10
CA ASN A 23 26.81 50.52 14.36
C ASN A 23 26.34 49.29 13.60
N ASN A 24 27.26 48.80 12.78
CA ASN A 24 27.18 47.55 12.04
C ASN A 24 27.27 46.40 13.04
N ASN A 25 26.49 45.32 12.87
CA ASN A 25 27.07 44.03 12.47
C ASN A 25 26.00 42.97 12.16
N THR A 26 26.20 42.32 11.01
CA THR A 26 26.04 40.88 10.72
C THR A 26 24.81 40.12 11.19
N GLY A 27 24.07 39.58 10.22
CA GLY A 27 23.17 38.42 10.40
C GLY A 27 22.01 38.43 9.42
N ARG A 28 22.26 38.13 8.14
CA ARG A 28 21.20 37.78 7.19
C ARG A 28 20.82 36.32 7.46
N ASP A 29 19.81 36.08 8.28
CA ASP A 29 19.15 34.78 8.31
C ASP A 29 17.96 34.82 7.35
N ILE A 30 18.24 34.26 6.18
CA ILE A 30 17.27 33.89 5.18
C ILE A 30 16.59 32.61 5.70
N GLU A 31 15.49 32.74 6.43
CA GLU A 31 14.56 31.62 6.60
C GLU A 31 13.80 31.42 5.29
N LYS A 32 14.43 30.68 4.37
CA LYS A 32 13.74 30.03 3.26
C LYS A 32 12.78 29.02 3.87
N GLY A 33 11.50 29.39 3.86
CA GLY A 33 10.38 28.47 4.05
C GLY A 33 10.56 27.25 3.15
N HIS A 34 10.96 26.15 3.77
CA HIS A 34 10.82 24.82 3.18
C HIS A 34 9.36 24.42 3.33
N HIS A 35 8.51 24.94 2.44
CA HIS A 35 7.31 24.22 2.07
C HIS A 35 7.74 22.94 1.34
N ILE A 36 8.08 21.93 2.13
CA ILE A 36 8.08 20.54 1.65
C ILE A 36 6.62 20.25 1.38
N GLN A 37 6.23 20.35 0.11
CA GLN A 37 5.02 19.73 -0.37
C GLN A 37 5.16 18.25 -0.01
N LYS A 38 4.43 17.80 1.02
CA LYS A 38 4.17 16.37 1.23
C LYS A 38 3.37 15.92 0.02
N THR A 39 4.06 15.56 -1.06
CA THR A 39 3.46 14.88 -2.20
C THR A 39 2.75 13.67 -1.63
N LYS A 40 1.42 13.60 -1.76
CA LYS A 40 0.65 12.38 -1.52
C LYS A 40 1.34 11.30 -2.35
N LYS A 41 2.16 10.46 -1.70
CA LYS A 41 2.73 9.28 -2.34
C LYS A 41 1.51 8.46 -2.74
N GLU A 42 1.22 8.37 -4.03
CA GLU A 42 0.05 7.65 -4.50
C GLU A 42 0.10 6.25 -3.90
N LYS A 43 -0.98 5.85 -3.20
CA LYS A 43 -1.07 4.52 -2.62
C LYS A 43 -0.91 3.53 -3.78
N MET A 44 0.14 2.70 -3.70
CA MET A 44 0.30 1.57 -4.60
C MET A 44 -0.98 0.73 -4.54
N ILE A 45 -1.52 0.40 -5.71
CA ILE A 45 -2.68 -0.48 -5.82
C ILE A 45 -2.13 -1.91 -5.88
N PRO A 46 -2.47 -2.81 -4.95
CA PRO A 46 -2.08 -4.20 -5.05
C PRO A 46 -2.72 -4.82 -6.29
N VAL A 47 -1.88 -5.29 -7.23
CA VAL A 47 -2.31 -6.10 -8.36
C VAL A 47 -1.85 -7.52 -8.09
N ILE A 48 -2.77 -8.36 -7.62
CA ILE A 48 -2.50 -9.71 -7.12
C ILE A 48 -2.51 -10.70 -8.29
N LYS A 49 -1.53 -11.58 -8.29
CA LYS A 49 -1.44 -12.76 -9.17
C LYS A 49 -1.35 -14.00 -8.28
N ILE A 50 -2.38 -14.85 -8.34
CA ILE A 50 -2.47 -16.07 -7.53
C ILE A 50 -1.25 -16.97 -7.79
N GLY A 51 -0.66 -17.52 -6.73
CA GLY A 51 0.53 -18.37 -6.77
C GLY A 51 1.83 -17.64 -7.16
N ILE A 52 1.78 -16.32 -7.42
CA ILE A 52 2.92 -15.56 -7.94
C ILE A 52 3.34 -14.44 -6.98
N GLY A 53 2.41 -13.60 -6.51
CA GLY A 53 2.72 -12.42 -5.68
C GLY A 53 1.89 -11.20 -6.06
N PHE A 54 2.45 -9.99 -5.89
CA PHE A 54 1.75 -8.75 -6.24
C PHE A 54 2.71 -7.64 -6.69
N GLY A 55 2.26 -6.87 -7.69
CA GLY A 55 3.12 -5.86 -8.32
C GLY A 55 4.40 -6.48 -8.89
N ASP A 56 5.54 -5.97 -8.46
CA ASP A 56 6.87 -6.42 -8.86
C ASP A 56 7.49 -7.44 -7.88
N ILE A 57 6.74 -7.86 -6.87
CA ILE A 57 7.24 -8.74 -5.80
C ILE A 57 6.63 -10.11 -5.98
N LEU A 58 7.51 -11.10 -5.94
CA LEU A 58 7.17 -12.49 -6.12
C LEU A 58 7.22 -13.21 -4.78
N PHE A 59 6.36 -14.21 -4.61
CA PHE A 59 6.54 -15.18 -3.55
C PHE A 59 7.93 -15.81 -3.65
N GLY A 60 8.57 -15.98 -2.50
CA GLY A 60 9.96 -16.44 -2.40
C GLY A 60 10.97 -15.30 -2.38
N SER A 61 10.57 -14.04 -2.63
CA SER A 61 11.47 -12.90 -2.47
C SER A 61 11.95 -12.75 -1.03
N LYS A 62 13.25 -12.46 -0.87
CA LYS A 62 13.87 -12.20 0.43
C LYS A 62 13.36 -10.90 1.04
N MET A 63 13.44 -10.78 2.36
CA MET A 63 13.02 -9.57 3.09
C MET A 63 13.67 -8.30 2.55
N GLU A 64 14.95 -8.35 2.17
CA GLU A 64 15.69 -7.23 1.58
C GLU A 64 15.11 -6.80 0.22
N GLU A 65 14.81 -7.76 -0.66
CA GLU A 65 14.23 -7.51 -1.99
C GLU A 65 12.86 -6.86 -1.85
N VAL A 66 12.03 -7.42 -0.96
CA VAL A 66 10.72 -6.87 -0.63
C VAL A 66 10.83 -5.45 -0.08
N ARG A 67 11.80 -5.18 0.80
CA ARG A 67 12.05 -3.84 1.34
C ARG A 67 12.54 -2.88 0.26
N CYS A 68 13.36 -3.32 -0.70
CA CYS A 68 13.76 -2.52 -1.84
C CYS A 68 12.57 -2.10 -2.70
N CYS A 69 11.61 -3.00 -2.91
CA CYS A 69 10.42 -2.74 -3.71
C CYS A 69 9.36 -1.90 -2.96
N LEU A 70 9.02 -2.27 -1.72
CA LEU A 70 7.91 -1.63 -0.97
C LEU A 70 8.36 -0.45 -0.11
N GLY A 71 9.64 -0.39 0.24
CA GLY A 71 10.15 0.42 1.33
C GLY A 71 9.92 -0.22 2.70
N ASN A 72 10.28 0.51 3.75
CA ASN A 72 10.13 0.05 5.12
C ASN A 72 8.65 -0.12 5.50
N PRO A 73 8.31 -1.19 6.25
CA PRO A 73 7.00 -1.31 6.87
C PRO A 73 6.81 -0.23 7.94
N GLU A 74 5.55 0.07 8.23
CA GLU A 74 5.18 1.01 9.28
C GLU A 74 5.18 0.35 10.65
N GLN A 75 4.93 -0.96 10.68
CA GLN A 75 5.05 -1.78 11.88
C GLN A 75 5.54 -3.17 11.50
N ILE A 76 6.39 -3.73 12.37
CA ILE A 76 6.80 -5.13 12.32
C ILE A 76 6.23 -5.80 13.57
N SER A 77 5.60 -6.94 13.41
CA SER A 77 5.19 -7.81 14.52
C SER A 77 5.71 -9.22 14.29
N ASN A 78 5.80 -10.01 15.36
CA ASN A 78 6.02 -11.44 15.28
C ASN A 78 5.07 -12.15 16.24
N ASN A 79 4.86 -13.45 16.04
CA ASN A 79 4.02 -14.27 16.91
C ASN A 79 4.79 -14.83 18.14
N GLY A 80 5.97 -14.28 18.46
CA GLY A 80 6.79 -14.64 19.62
C GLY A 80 7.58 -15.95 19.45
N GLU A 81 7.93 -16.59 20.57
CA GLU A 81 8.62 -17.90 20.61
C GLU A 81 7.63 -19.05 20.33
N SER A 82 6.95 -19.00 19.19
CA SER A 82 6.15 -20.10 18.66
C SER A 82 7.04 -21.01 17.80
N PRO A 83 6.83 -22.33 17.77
CA PRO A 83 7.56 -23.25 16.89
C PRO A 83 7.39 -22.95 15.39
N ASN A 84 6.44 -22.09 15.02
CA ASN A 84 6.23 -21.58 13.67
C ASN A 84 6.32 -20.05 13.73
N ASN A 85 7.53 -19.49 13.82
CA ASN A 85 7.69 -18.05 13.97
C ASN A 85 7.32 -17.34 12.66
N VAL A 86 6.40 -16.38 12.74
CA VAL A 86 5.96 -15.58 11.59
C VAL A 86 6.28 -14.12 11.87
N ILE A 87 7.01 -13.48 10.96
CA ILE A 87 7.22 -12.04 10.97
C ILE A 87 6.19 -11.40 10.05
N ALA A 88 5.39 -10.48 10.58
CA ALA A 88 4.45 -9.69 9.80
C ALA A 88 4.97 -8.27 9.60
N TRP A 89 4.93 -7.80 8.36
CA TRP A 89 5.21 -6.41 7.99
C TRP A 89 3.92 -5.74 7.58
N HIS A 90 3.55 -4.70 8.34
CA HIS A 90 2.31 -3.97 8.12
C HIS A 90 2.56 -2.66 7.39
N TYR A 91 1.82 -2.46 6.30
CA TYR A 91 1.79 -1.23 5.52
C TYR A 91 0.40 -0.61 5.65
N TRP A 92 0.06 -0.10 6.84
CA TRP A 92 -1.23 0.51 7.18
C TRP A 92 -1.63 1.61 6.20
N SER A 93 -0.70 2.47 5.78
CA SER A 93 -1.02 3.52 4.80
C SER A 93 -1.43 2.97 3.44
N ARG A 94 -1.14 1.70 3.15
CA ARG A 94 -1.49 1.00 1.90
C ARG A 94 -2.51 -0.12 2.10
N ASP A 95 -3.00 -0.31 3.33
CA ASP A 95 -4.05 -1.25 3.69
C ASP A 95 -3.71 -2.71 3.29
N TYR A 96 -2.47 -3.15 3.56
CA TYR A 96 -2.06 -4.55 3.42
C TYR A 96 -0.95 -4.92 4.40
N SER A 97 -0.84 -6.21 4.69
CA SER A 97 0.26 -6.82 5.44
C SER A 97 0.86 -7.96 4.64
N ILE A 98 2.15 -8.20 4.82
CA ILE A 98 2.86 -9.34 4.24
C ILE A 98 3.52 -10.14 5.37
N TYR A 99 3.68 -11.44 5.13
CA TYR A 99 4.14 -12.38 6.14
C TYR A 99 5.35 -13.16 5.63
N PHE A 100 6.28 -13.42 6.55
CA PHE A 100 7.50 -14.17 6.35
C PHE A 100 7.51 -15.29 7.39
N ASP A 101 7.32 -16.53 6.95
CA ASP A 101 7.26 -17.70 7.80
C ASP A 101 8.65 -18.32 7.95
N GLU A 102 9.01 -18.74 9.17
CA GLU A 102 10.24 -19.46 9.45
C GLU A 102 10.33 -20.79 8.69
N SER A 103 9.21 -21.51 8.51
CA SER A 103 9.18 -22.76 7.75
C SER A 103 9.64 -22.57 6.30
N GLU A 104 9.43 -21.36 5.77
CA GLU A 104 9.78 -20.96 4.42
C GLU A 104 11.10 -20.17 4.36
N ASN A 105 11.93 -20.21 5.41
CA ASN A 105 13.18 -19.44 5.52
C ASN A 105 12.99 -17.92 5.47
N TYR A 106 11.89 -17.42 6.04
CA TYR A 106 11.56 -15.99 6.11
C TYR A 106 11.53 -15.28 4.75
N VAL A 107 11.14 -15.97 3.70
CA VAL A 107 10.81 -15.36 2.41
C VAL A 107 9.34 -14.93 2.37
N PHE A 108 8.98 -14.05 1.43
CA PHE A 108 7.59 -13.63 1.26
C PHE A 108 6.72 -14.83 0.84
N SER A 109 5.82 -15.28 1.74
CA SER A 109 5.01 -16.49 1.53
C SER A 109 3.50 -16.22 1.52
N SER A 110 3.04 -15.16 2.17
CA SER A 110 1.62 -14.81 2.17
C SER A 110 1.38 -13.34 2.49
N ALA A 111 0.17 -12.87 2.19
CA ALA A 111 -0.26 -11.50 2.47
C ALA A 111 -1.75 -11.43 2.79
N SER A 112 -2.12 -10.37 3.51
CA SER A 112 -3.51 -9.94 3.70
C SER A 112 -3.70 -8.55 3.11
N VAL A 113 -4.83 -8.34 2.46
CA VAL A 113 -5.18 -7.07 1.82
C VAL A 113 -6.56 -6.63 2.26
N ASP A 114 -6.60 -5.40 2.75
CA ASP A 114 -7.81 -4.66 3.13
C ASP A 114 -8.01 -3.45 2.18
N ASN A 115 -7.07 -3.25 1.24
CA ASN A 115 -7.10 -2.17 0.28
C ASN A 115 -8.26 -2.34 -0.71
N CYS A 116 -9.29 -1.51 -0.57
CA CYS A 116 -10.50 -1.54 -1.41
C CYS A 116 -10.26 -1.27 -2.91
N ARG A 117 -9.04 -0.94 -3.33
CA ARG A 117 -8.64 -0.77 -4.73
C ARG A 117 -7.95 -2.00 -5.31
N ALA A 118 -7.69 -3.03 -4.51
CA ALA A 118 -6.96 -4.22 -4.93
C ALA A 118 -7.56 -4.87 -6.17
N ILE A 119 -6.68 -5.26 -7.08
CA ILE A 119 -7.03 -5.86 -8.36
C ILE A 119 -6.66 -7.34 -8.32
N LEU A 120 -7.64 -8.21 -8.56
CA LEU A 120 -7.48 -9.65 -8.74
C LEU A 120 -8.16 -10.06 -10.03
N PHE A 121 -7.48 -10.86 -10.86
CA PHE A 121 -7.92 -11.22 -12.21
C PHE A 121 -8.35 -10.01 -13.07
N GLY A 122 -7.61 -8.90 -12.93
CA GLY A 122 -7.89 -7.66 -13.67
C GLY A 122 -9.15 -6.90 -13.23
N LYS A 123 -9.78 -7.27 -12.12
CA LYS A 123 -10.96 -6.58 -11.56
C LYS A 123 -10.70 -6.11 -10.14
N ASN A 124 -11.31 -4.99 -9.78
CA ASN A 124 -11.39 -4.60 -8.37
C ASN A 124 -12.26 -5.61 -7.63
N ILE A 125 -11.65 -6.39 -6.74
CA ILE A 125 -12.30 -7.52 -6.08
C ILE A 125 -13.28 -7.06 -5.00
N PHE A 126 -13.01 -5.95 -4.32
CA PHE A 126 -13.90 -5.37 -3.31
C PHE A 126 -15.19 -4.78 -3.89
N ASN A 127 -15.15 -4.40 -5.16
CA ASN A 127 -16.33 -3.96 -5.90
C ASN A 127 -17.14 -5.14 -6.47
N CYS A 128 -16.67 -6.38 -6.31
CA CYS A 128 -17.40 -7.56 -6.77
C CYS A 128 -18.29 -8.08 -5.63
N GLY A 129 -19.60 -8.16 -5.87
CA GLY A 129 -20.47 -8.98 -5.02
C GLY A 129 -20.07 -10.46 -5.11
N LEU A 130 -20.35 -11.24 -4.07
CA LEU A 130 -19.95 -12.65 -3.94
C LEU A 130 -20.28 -13.50 -5.17
N ASN A 131 -21.48 -13.37 -5.75
CA ASN A 131 -21.86 -14.11 -6.96
C ASN A 131 -20.97 -13.79 -8.17
N ASN A 132 -20.52 -12.53 -8.30
CA ASN A 132 -19.62 -12.13 -9.37
C ASN A 132 -18.18 -12.60 -9.09
N MET A 133 -17.77 -12.63 -7.81
CA MET A 133 -16.50 -13.22 -7.39
C MET A 133 -16.46 -14.71 -7.72
N LYS A 134 -17.49 -15.49 -7.38
CA LYS A 134 -17.60 -16.92 -7.75
C LYS A 134 -17.47 -17.15 -9.25
N LYS A 135 -18.17 -16.36 -10.07
CA LYS A 135 -18.06 -16.42 -11.54
C LYS A 135 -16.66 -16.04 -12.04
N LEU A 136 -15.99 -15.10 -11.36
CA LEU A 136 -14.63 -14.69 -11.70
C LEU A 136 -13.64 -15.83 -11.43
N PHE A 137 -13.72 -16.47 -10.26
CA PHE A 137 -12.90 -17.62 -9.91
C PHE A 137 -13.13 -18.80 -10.86
N GLN A 138 -14.41 -19.14 -11.13
CA GLN A 138 -14.77 -20.19 -12.07
C GLN A 138 -14.16 -19.98 -13.47
N ARG A 139 -14.19 -18.74 -13.99
CA ARG A 139 -13.60 -18.40 -15.29
C ARG A 139 -12.07 -18.52 -15.33
N ASN A 140 -11.43 -18.47 -14.17
CA ASN A 140 -9.98 -18.64 -14.02
C ASN A 140 -9.60 -20.06 -13.56
N GLY A 141 -10.53 -21.02 -13.63
CA GLY A 141 -10.26 -22.44 -13.36
C GLY A 141 -10.51 -22.89 -11.93
N TYR A 142 -10.97 -22.01 -11.05
CA TYR A 142 -11.24 -22.33 -9.63
C TYR A 142 -12.74 -22.50 -9.40
N THR A 143 -13.23 -23.74 -9.43
CA THR A 143 -14.65 -24.05 -9.32
C THR A 143 -15.11 -24.34 -7.89
N ASP A 144 -14.21 -24.92 -7.09
CA ASP A 144 -14.55 -25.47 -5.79
C ASP A 144 -14.19 -24.47 -4.70
N PHE A 145 -15.12 -24.25 -3.78
CA PHE A 145 -14.97 -23.32 -2.67
C PHE A 145 -15.78 -23.77 -1.46
N LEU A 146 -15.35 -23.30 -0.29
CA LEU A 146 -16.04 -23.46 0.98
C LEU A 146 -16.58 -22.11 1.46
N GLU A 147 -17.74 -22.12 2.11
CA GLU A 147 -18.31 -20.94 2.75
C GLU A 147 -18.63 -21.24 4.20
N GLU A 148 -18.17 -20.37 5.09
CA GLU A 148 -18.56 -20.39 6.50
C GLU A 148 -19.49 -19.21 6.78
N LYS A 149 -20.49 -19.46 7.61
CA LYS A 149 -21.51 -18.49 7.98
C LYS A 149 -21.36 -18.09 9.44
N ASP A 150 -21.65 -16.83 9.71
CA ASP A 150 -21.81 -16.31 11.06
C ASP A 150 -23.13 -16.80 11.69
N GLU A 151 -23.32 -16.53 12.98
CA GLU A 151 -24.52 -16.91 13.75
C GLU A 151 -25.82 -16.38 13.14
N ASP A 152 -25.76 -15.21 12.48
CA ASP A 152 -26.91 -14.58 11.82
C ASP A 152 -27.19 -15.16 10.41
N GLY A 153 -26.39 -16.13 9.96
CA GLY A 153 -26.51 -16.80 8.67
C GLY A 153 -25.88 -16.04 7.50
N SER A 154 -25.29 -14.86 7.73
CA SER A 154 -24.49 -14.16 6.74
C SER A 154 -23.15 -14.89 6.52
N ILE A 155 -22.58 -14.77 5.31
CA ILE A 155 -21.29 -15.39 5.00
C ILE A 155 -20.20 -14.52 5.62
N ASP A 156 -19.33 -15.15 6.41
CA ASP A 156 -18.17 -14.54 7.08
C ASP A 156 -16.85 -14.94 6.39
N LEU A 157 -16.77 -16.15 5.83
CA LEU A 157 -15.56 -16.63 5.16
C LEU A 157 -15.93 -17.34 3.85
N THR A 158 -15.14 -17.10 2.80
CA THR A 158 -15.14 -17.91 1.58
C THR A 158 -13.72 -18.31 1.22
N VAL A 159 -13.47 -19.61 1.05
CA VAL A 159 -12.14 -20.16 0.75
C VAL A 159 -12.15 -20.87 -0.60
N TRP A 160 -11.20 -20.51 -1.47
CA TRP A 160 -10.85 -21.31 -2.64
C TRP A 160 -9.52 -21.99 -2.37
N ASP A 161 -9.57 -23.25 -1.96
CA ASP A 161 -8.40 -24.01 -1.54
C ASP A 161 -7.39 -24.18 -2.67
N ALA A 162 -7.84 -24.60 -3.85
CA ALA A 162 -6.99 -24.71 -5.05
C ALA A 162 -6.39 -23.37 -5.53
N ALA A 163 -6.93 -22.24 -5.08
CA ALA A 163 -6.39 -20.91 -5.35
C ALA A 163 -5.59 -20.33 -4.17
N CYS A 164 -5.47 -21.09 -3.07
CA CYS A 164 -4.85 -20.68 -1.81
C CYS A 164 -5.24 -19.25 -1.41
N VAL A 165 -6.55 -18.99 -1.35
CA VAL A 165 -7.10 -17.67 -1.02
C VAL A 165 -8.32 -17.79 -0.11
N ALA A 166 -8.37 -16.90 0.89
CA ALA A 166 -9.44 -16.80 1.87
C ALA A 166 -9.99 -15.37 1.89
N PHE A 167 -11.30 -15.22 1.68
CA PHE A 167 -12.01 -13.94 1.68
C PHE A 167 -12.83 -13.80 2.96
N PHE A 168 -12.58 -12.75 3.71
CA PHE A 168 -13.29 -12.43 4.95
C PHE A 168 -14.34 -11.37 4.68
N HIS A 169 -15.57 -11.69 5.03
CA HIS A 169 -16.76 -10.92 4.76
C HIS A 169 -17.31 -10.34 6.06
N ASN A 170 -17.85 -9.14 6.02
CA ASN A 170 -18.59 -8.57 7.13
C ASN A 170 -19.96 -8.13 6.62
N LYS A 171 -21.03 -8.74 7.14
CA LYS A 171 -22.42 -8.46 6.73
C LYS A 171 -22.61 -8.56 5.22
N GLY A 172 -22.03 -9.60 4.62
CA GLY A 172 -22.12 -9.89 3.19
C GLY A 172 -21.28 -9.00 2.26
N LYS A 173 -20.44 -8.09 2.81
CA LYS A 173 -19.47 -7.31 2.03
C LYS A 173 -18.07 -7.83 2.26
N LEU A 174 -17.24 -7.86 1.21
CA LEU A 174 -15.84 -8.20 1.38
C LEU A 174 -15.14 -7.15 2.24
N ASN A 175 -14.54 -7.58 3.35
CA ASN A 175 -13.80 -6.72 4.27
C ASN A 175 -12.29 -6.81 4.03
N SER A 176 -11.79 -8.03 3.83
CA SER A 176 -10.38 -8.30 3.59
C SER A 176 -10.22 -9.66 2.92
N PHE A 177 -9.04 -9.94 2.40
CA PHE A 177 -8.70 -11.29 1.96
C PHE A 177 -7.22 -11.58 2.17
N SER A 178 -6.90 -12.85 2.37
CA SER A 178 -5.54 -13.35 2.43
C SER A 178 -5.27 -14.29 1.27
N TRP A 179 -4.06 -14.25 0.74
CA TRP A 179 -3.59 -15.23 -0.25
C TRP A 179 -2.21 -15.75 0.11
N PHE A 180 -1.95 -16.98 -0.31
CA PHE A 180 -0.80 -17.77 0.09
C PHE A 180 -0.09 -18.32 -1.15
N THR A 181 1.12 -18.82 -0.95
CA THR A 181 1.78 -19.71 -1.91
C THR A 181 0.96 -20.97 -2.13
N PHE A 182 1.19 -21.63 -3.26
CA PHE A 182 0.67 -22.97 -3.48
C PHE A 182 1.49 -23.98 -2.69
N THR A 183 0.86 -25.09 -2.34
CA THR A 183 1.49 -26.24 -1.68
C THR A 183 1.27 -27.47 -2.55
N ASP A 184 2.27 -28.33 -2.62
CA ASP A 184 2.15 -29.63 -3.26
C ASP A 184 1.42 -30.61 -2.33
N ASP A 185 0.32 -31.19 -2.79
CA ASP A 185 -0.56 -32.03 -1.96
C ASP A 185 0.12 -33.33 -1.47
N ASP A 186 1.12 -33.83 -2.19
CA ASP A 186 1.78 -35.10 -1.88
C ASP A 186 2.95 -34.91 -0.88
N THR A 187 3.70 -33.83 -1.06
CA THR A 187 4.93 -33.55 -0.28
C THR A 187 4.71 -32.53 0.84
N ASN A 188 3.62 -31.78 0.78
CA ASN A 188 3.34 -30.62 1.64
C ASN A 188 4.44 -29.54 1.55
N GLU A 189 5.17 -29.50 0.43
CA GLU A 189 6.19 -28.48 0.15
C GLU A 189 5.59 -27.27 -0.59
N THR A 190 6.13 -26.09 -0.33
CA THR A 190 5.73 -24.86 -1.02
C THR A 190 6.15 -24.88 -2.49
N ILE A 191 5.20 -24.60 -3.38
CA ILE A 191 5.45 -24.40 -4.81
C ILE A 191 5.70 -22.90 -5.05
N TRP A 192 6.97 -22.56 -5.26
CA TRP A 192 7.40 -21.21 -5.59
C TRP A 192 7.12 -20.88 -7.06
N PRO A 193 6.78 -19.62 -7.40
CA PRO A 193 6.78 -19.20 -8.79
C PRO A 193 8.19 -19.32 -9.37
N ASP A 194 8.30 -19.52 -10.69
CA ASP A 194 9.60 -19.50 -11.38
C ASP A 194 10.30 -18.14 -11.14
N LEU A 195 11.14 -18.09 -10.12
CA LEU A 195 11.99 -16.94 -9.84
C LEU A 195 13.08 -16.92 -10.92
N PRO A 196 13.43 -15.73 -11.46
CA PRO A 196 14.64 -15.59 -12.25
C PRO A 196 15.81 -16.12 -11.42
N LYS A 197 16.46 -17.18 -11.89
CA LYS A 197 17.69 -17.67 -11.25
C LYS A 197 18.77 -16.61 -11.45
N GLU A 198 19.33 -16.11 -10.34
CA GLU A 198 20.50 -15.22 -10.33
C GLU A 198 21.71 -15.84 -11.06
#